data_AF-A0A0L8HJV0-F1
#
_entry.id   AF-A0A0L8HJV0-F1
#
_cell.length_a   1.000
_cell.length_b   1.000
_cell.length_c   1.000
_cell.angle_alpha   90.00
_cell.angle_beta   90.00
_cell.angle_gamma   90.00
#
_symmetry.space_group_name_H-M   'P 1'
#
loop_
_entity.id
_entity.type
_entity.pdbx_description
1 polymer ?
#
loop_
_entity_poly.entity_id
_entity_poly.type
_entity_poly.pdbx_seq_one_letter_code
_entity_poly.pdbx_strand_id
1 'polypeptide(L)'
;VIHAALLCSRCDSRGDRYYGECEQSPPTPSPCPENNANFCSIVRETNDNGIQILFTRGCATFFQDEKCIIRNVTRGRQKNVCFRTCATDGCNAEGLKLRASSLNIQASFSFVIATTCFSFFH
;
A
#
# COMPACT_ATOMS: atom_id res chain seq x y z
N VAL A 1 -27.31 9.23 7.45
CA VAL A 1 -25.84 9.37 7.38
C VAL A 1 -25.40 8.76 6.07
N ILE A 2 -24.98 9.57 5.09
CA ILE A 2 -24.33 9.04 3.88
C ILE A 2 -22.96 8.57 4.37
N HIS A 3 -22.77 7.26 4.54
CA HIS A 3 -21.45 6.72 4.79
C HIS A 3 -20.64 7.01 3.53
N ALA A 4 -19.68 7.92 3.61
CA ALA A 4 -18.75 8.14 2.51
C ALA A 4 -18.05 6.81 2.22
N ALA A 5 -18.10 6.37 0.96
CA ALA A 5 -17.48 5.11 0.57
C ALA A 5 -15.96 5.24 0.72
N LEU A 6 -15.34 4.35 1.49
CA LEU A 6 -13.89 4.27 1.65
C LEU A 6 -13.23 4.12 0.27
N LEU A 7 -12.15 4.86 0.04
CA LEU A 7 -11.36 4.80 -1.18
C LEU A 7 -10.21 3.82 -1.01
N CYS A 8 -10.15 2.77 -1.83
CA CYS A 8 -9.06 1.79 -1.79
C CYS A 8 -8.42 1.61 -3.15
N SER A 9 -7.12 1.36 -3.15
CA SER A 9 -6.43 0.83 -4.32
C SER A 9 -6.85 -0.62 -4.55
N ARG A 10 -7.13 -1.00 -5.80
CA ARG A 10 -7.67 -2.31 -6.17
C ARG A 10 -6.92 -2.86 -7.37
N CYS A 11 -6.22 -3.97 -7.19
CA CYS A 11 -5.48 -4.65 -8.26
C CYS A 11 -5.20 -6.11 -7.88
N ASP A 12 -4.91 -6.93 -8.88
CA ASP A 12 -4.50 -8.33 -8.73
C ASP A 12 -3.27 -8.57 -9.61
N SER A 13 -2.18 -9.04 -9.01
CA SER A 13 -0.92 -9.26 -9.71
C SER A 13 -0.99 -10.33 -10.81
N ARG A 14 -2.06 -11.12 -10.88
CA ARG A 14 -2.33 -12.05 -11.99
C ARG A 14 -2.69 -11.32 -13.28
N GLY A 15 -3.22 -10.10 -13.17
CA GLY A 15 -3.57 -9.23 -14.28
C GLY A 15 -2.52 -8.16 -14.59
N ASP A 16 -1.37 -8.20 -13.91
CA ASP A 16 -0.26 -7.27 -14.13
C ASP A 16 0.22 -7.35 -15.59
N ARG A 17 0.39 -6.20 -16.24
CA ARG A 17 1.03 -6.14 -17.56
C ARG A 17 2.55 -6.30 -17.43
N TYR A 18 3.09 -5.78 -16.34
CA TYR A 18 4.50 -5.89 -15.96
C TYR A 18 4.61 -6.52 -14.58
N TYR A 19 5.52 -7.49 -14.40
CA TYR A 19 5.65 -8.22 -13.16
C TYR A 19 5.77 -7.29 -11.93
N GLY A 20 4.80 -7.38 -11.02
CA GLY A 20 4.77 -6.62 -9.78
C GLY A 20 4.21 -5.21 -9.90
N GLU A 21 3.51 -4.88 -10.98
CA GLU A 21 2.83 -3.59 -11.20
C GLU A 21 1.86 -3.27 -10.05
N CYS A 22 0.97 -4.20 -9.68
CA CYS A 22 0.04 -4.02 -8.56
C CYS A 22 0.75 -3.74 -7.21
N GLU A 23 1.96 -4.27 -7.04
CA GLU A 23 2.75 -4.06 -5.84
C GLU A 23 3.55 -2.75 -5.87
N GLN A 24 4.22 -2.46 -6.98
CA GLN A 24 5.17 -1.34 -7.11
C GLN A 24 4.48 -0.02 -7.47
N SER A 25 3.48 -0.07 -8.35
CA SER A 25 2.74 1.09 -8.87
C SER A 25 1.24 0.79 -8.82
N PRO A 26 0.67 0.64 -7.62
CA PRO A 26 -0.76 0.38 -7.48
C PRO A 26 -1.62 1.49 -8.12
N PRO A 27 -2.81 1.15 -8.63
CA PRO A 27 -3.71 2.15 -9.18
C PRO A 27 -4.20 3.13 -8.10
N THR A 28 -4.60 4.31 -8.55
CA THR A 28 -5.20 5.34 -7.70
C THR A 28 -6.41 4.78 -6.94
N PRO A 29 -6.57 5.10 -5.64
CA PRO A 29 -7.73 4.69 -4.87
C PRO A 29 -9.05 5.10 -5.52
N SER A 30 -10.02 4.19 -5.47
CA SER A 30 -11.38 4.40 -5.98
C SER A 30 -12.40 3.91 -4.95
N PRO A 31 -13.66 4.40 -5.00
CA PRO A 31 -14.69 3.98 -4.07
C PRO A 31 -14.88 2.46 -4.05
N CYS A 32 -14.97 1.89 -2.85
CA CYS A 32 -15.32 0.49 -2.68
C CYS A 32 -16.75 0.23 -3.19
N PRO A 33 -16.96 -0.81 -4.04
CA PRO A 33 -18.26 -1.10 -4.63
C PRO A 33 -19.22 -1.80 -3.66
N GLU A 34 -18.69 -2.38 -2.58
CA GLU A 34 -19.47 -3.09 -1.56
C GLU A 34 -19.99 -2.10 -0.52
N ASN A 35 -21.31 -2.12 -0.29
CA ASN A 35 -21.99 -1.22 0.65
C ASN A 35 -21.51 -1.33 2.11
N ASN A 36 -20.73 -2.37 2.45
CA ASN A 36 -20.22 -2.63 3.80
C ASN A 36 -18.68 -2.71 3.88
N ALA A 37 -17.97 -2.34 2.81
CA ALA A 37 -16.51 -2.33 2.83
C ALA A 37 -16.00 -1.10 3.59
N ASN A 38 -15.54 -1.33 4.81
CA ASN A 38 -15.03 -0.30 5.72
C ASN A 38 -13.51 -0.33 5.87
N PHE A 39 -12.83 -1.20 5.13
CA PHE A 39 -11.38 -1.36 5.19
C PHE A 39 -10.79 -1.57 3.80
N CYS A 40 -9.56 -1.11 3.60
CA CYS A 40 -8.74 -1.52 2.47
C CYS A 40 -7.90 -2.74 2.86
N SER A 41 -7.67 -3.64 1.92
CA SER A 41 -6.94 -4.89 2.14
C SER A 41 -5.69 -4.99 1.27
N ILE A 42 -4.71 -5.73 1.78
CA ILE A 42 -3.53 -6.21 1.06
C ILE A 42 -3.37 -7.69 1.37
N VAL A 43 -3.24 -8.51 0.32
CA VAL A 43 -3.00 -9.94 0.42
C VAL A 43 -1.72 -10.28 -0.33
N ARG A 44 -0.82 -11.00 0.33
CA ARG A 44 0.40 -11.54 -0.27
C ARG A 44 0.44 -13.04 -0.08
N GLU A 45 0.60 -13.78 -1.18
CA GLU A 45 0.89 -15.21 -1.13
C GLU A 45 2.30 -15.49 -1.61
N THR A 46 3.03 -16.28 -0.82
CA THR A 46 4.36 -16.79 -1.14
C THR A 46 4.33 -18.31 -1.13
N ASN A 47 5.12 -18.95 -2.01
CA ASN A 47 5.30 -20.40 -1.97
C ASN A 47 6.26 -20.81 -0.85
N ASP A 48 6.50 -22.11 -0.75
CA ASP A 48 7.47 -22.77 0.14
C ASP A 48 8.91 -22.26 0.01
N ASN A 49 9.27 -21.72 -1.17
CA ASN A 49 10.59 -21.12 -1.43
C ASN A 49 10.64 -19.62 -1.12
N GLY A 50 9.58 -19.04 -0.55
CA GLY A 50 9.47 -17.60 -0.27
C GLY A 50 9.23 -16.74 -1.52
N ILE A 51 9.01 -17.35 -2.68
CA ILE A 51 8.72 -16.64 -3.94
C ILE A 51 7.27 -16.16 -3.90
N GLN A 52 7.06 -14.88 -4.16
CA GLN A 52 5.71 -14.33 -4.31
C GLN A 52 5.01 -14.92 -5.54
N ILE A 53 3.83 -15.49 -5.30
CA ILE A 53 2.96 -16.06 -6.34
C ILE A 53 1.67 -15.27 -6.52
N LEU A 54 1.30 -14.43 -5.55
CA LEU A 54 0.14 -13.54 -5.64
C LEU A 54 0.35 -12.30 -4.78
N PHE A 55 -0.06 -11.16 -5.31
CA PHE A 55 -0.22 -9.93 -4.56
C PHE A 55 -1.50 -9.22 -5.00
N THR A 56 -2.40 -8.94 -4.06
CA THR A 56 -3.66 -8.26 -4.36
C THR A 56 -3.93 -7.12 -3.38
N ARG A 57 -4.60 -6.10 -3.89
CA ARG A 57 -5.12 -4.98 -3.11
C ARG A 57 -6.62 -4.89 -3.33
N GLY A 58 -7.38 -4.57 -2.30
CA GLY A 58 -8.82 -4.58 -2.40
C GLY A 58 -9.54 -3.81 -1.29
N CYS A 59 -10.84 -4.05 -1.25
CA CYS A 59 -11.73 -3.64 -0.18
C CYS A 59 -11.99 -4.84 0.75
N ALA A 60 -12.34 -4.59 2.00
CA ALA A 60 -12.66 -5.61 2.98
C ALA A 60 -13.76 -5.11 3.94
N THR A 61 -14.53 -6.06 4.47
CA THR A 61 -15.65 -5.81 5.39
C THR A 61 -15.27 -5.97 6.86
N PHE A 62 -14.10 -6.53 7.15
CA PHE A 62 -13.61 -6.77 8.50
C PHE A 62 -12.19 -6.22 8.69
N PHE A 63 -11.89 -5.84 9.92
CA PHE A 63 -10.56 -5.44 10.33
C PHE A 63 -9.72 -6.68 10.69
N GLN A 64 -8.47 -6.66 10.25
CA GLN A 64 -7.45 -7.65 10.55
C GLN A 64 -6.09 -6.96 10.53
N ASP A 65 -5.43 -6.96 11.68
CA ASP A 65 -4.00 -6.68 11.77
C ASP A 65 -3.21 -7.72 10.96
N GLU A 66 -1.99 -7.36 10.55
CA GLU A 66 -1.16 -8.22 9.72
C GLU A 66 -1.06 -9.64 10.28
N LYS A 67 -1.57 -10.60 9.52
CA LYS A 67 -1.61 -12.01 9.89
C LYS A 67 -1.15 -12.86 8.72
N CYS A 68 -0.10 -13.65 8.97
CA CYS A 68 0.41 -14.64 8.03
C CYS A 68 0.01 -16.05 8.47
N ILE A 69 -0.55 -16.82 7.55
CA ILE A 69 -0.94 -18.22 7.78
C ILE A 69 -0.32 -19.13 6.73
N ILE A 70 0.21 -20.26 7.20
CA ILE A 70 0.67 -21.33 6.32
C ILE A 70 -0.53 -22.18 5.92
N ARG A 71 -0.77 -22.32 4.62
CA ARG A 71 -1.79 -23.20 4.05
C ARG A 71 -1.13 -24.36 3.32
N ASN A 72 -1.53 -25.57 3.67
CA ASN A 72 -1.15 -26.78 2.93
C ASN A 72 -1.96 -26.82 1.63
N VAL A 73 -1.27 -26.88 0.48
CA VAL A 73 -1.90 -26.94 -0.85
C VAL A 73 -1.99 -28.39 -1.31
N THR A 74 -0.88 -29.13 -1.20
CA THR A 74 -0.80 -30.58 -1.48
C THR A 74 0.17 -31.25 -0.49
N ARG A 75 0.29 -32.59 -0.54
CA ARG A 75 1.26 -33.34 0.28
C ARG A 75 2.68 -32.87 -0.04
N GLY A 76 3.25 -32.04 0.83
CA GLY A 76 4.60 -31.48 0.71
C GLY A 76 4.68 -30.08 0.09
N ARG A 77 3.58 -29.43 -0.29
CA ARG A 77 3.58 -28.02 -0.75
C ARG A 77 2.79 -27.14 0.19
N GLN A 78 3.44 -26.07 0.63
CA GLN A 78 2.86 -25.06 1.49
C GLN A 78 2.87 -23.71 0.79
N LYS A 79 1.90 -22.88 1.13
CA LYS A 79 1.90 -21.46 0.77
C LYS A 79 1.74 -20.63 2.04
N ASN A 80 2.47 -19.54 2.15
CA ASN A 80 2.28 -18.57 3.22
C ASN A 80 1.43 -17.42 2.70
N VAL A 81 0.31 -17.17 3.36
CA VAL A 81 -0.67 -16.13 3.00
C VAL A 81 -0.67 -15.08 4.10
N CYS A 82 -0.17 -13.89 3.78
CA CYS A 82 -0.22 -12.73 4.65
C CYS A 82 -1.37 -11.81 4.24
N PHE A 83 -2.20 -11.43 5.20
CA PHE A 83 -3.34 -10.54 5.01
C PHE A 83 -3.26 -9.40 6.02
N ARG A 84 -3.46 -8.17 5.56
CA ARG A 84 -3.58 -6.99 6.43
C ARG A 84 -4.64 -6.05 5.90
N THR A 85 -5.22 -5.26 6.81
CA THR A 85 -6.20 -4.23 6.48
C THR A 85 -5.87 -2.90 7.11
N CYS A 86 -6.50 -1.84 6.61
CA CYS A 86 -6.39 -0.49 7.16
C CYS A 86 -7.69 0.29 6.87
N ALA A 87 -7.99 1.30 7.68
CA ALA A 87 -9.31 1.95 7.72
C ALA A 87 -9.33 3.39 7.15
N THR A 88 -8.23 3.84 6.55
CA THR A 88 -8.10 5.20 5.99
C THR A 88 -8.08 5.19 4.47
N ASP A 89 -8.61 6.25 3.86
CA ASP A 89 -8.62 6.38 2.40
C ASP A 89 -7.22 6.24 1.82
N GLY A 90 -7.08 5.36 0.82
CA GLY A 90 -5.82 5.12 0.13
C GLY A 90 -4.71 4.53 0.99
N CYS A 91 -5.01 3.99 2.18
CA CYS A 91 -4.00 3.41 3.06
C CYS A 91 -3.28 2.20 2.44
N ASN A 92 -3.93 1.53 1.48
CA ASN A 92 -3.33 0.48 0.67
C ASN A 92 -2.86 0.99 -0.70
N ALA A 93 -2.60 2.27 -0.90
CA ALA A 93 -2.13 2.83 -2.18
C ALA A 93 -0.61 2.98 -2.24
N GLU A 94 0.10 2.75 -1.14
CA GLU A 94 1.56 2.86 -1.14
C GLU A 94 2.18 1.68 -1.88
N GLY A 95 2.95 1.98 -2.93
CA GLY A 95 3.76 1.00 -3.65
C GLY A 95 4.87 0.41 -2.78
N LEU A 96 5.46 -0.71 -3.21
CA LEU A 96 6.64 -1.24 -2.55
C LEU A 96 7.77 -0.20 -2.62
N LYS A 97 8.03 0.47 -1.50
CA LYS A 97 9.30 1.18 -1.30
C LYS A 97 10.37 0.11 -1.29
N LEU A 98 11.08 -0.04 -2.42
CA LEU A 98 12.41 -0.64 -2.39
C LEU A 98 13.14 0.06 -1.24
N ARG A 99 13.49 -0.68 -0.19
CA ARG A 99 14.48 -0.22 0.77
C ARG A 99 15.77 -0.07 -0.03
N ALA A 100 15.94 1.05 -0.73
CA ALA A 100 17.26 1.55 -1.04
C ALA A 100 17.94 1.64 0.32
N SER A 101 18.96 0.81 0.53
CA SER A 101 19.86 0.94 1.67
C SER A 101 20.13 2.42 1.89
N SER A 102 19.85 2.92 3.10
CA SER A 102 19.88 4.33 3.45
C SER A 102 21.10 5.05 2.87
N LEU A 103 20.86 5.94 1.90
CA LEU A 103 21.59 7.20 1.87
C LEU A 103 20.64 8.26 2.42
N ASN A 104 20.89 8.68 3.66
CA ASN A 104 20.32 9.88 4.23
C ASN A 104 20.66 11.06 3.30
N ILE A 105 19.70 11.52 2.49
CA ILE A 105 19.69 12.88 1.99
C ILE A 105 18.47 13.54 2.63
N GLN A 106 18.73 14.08 3.80
CA GLN A 106 17.84 14.93 4.55
C GLN A 106 17.59 16.19 3.70
N ALA A 107 16.52 16.20 2.92
CA ALA A 107 16.07 17.38 2.18
C ALA A 107 15.45 18.38 3.17
N SER A 108 16.29 19.07 3.93
CA SER A 108 15.89 20.27 4.66
C SER A 108 15.69 21.41 3.67
N PHE A 109 14.46 21.60 3.22
CA PHE A 109 14.02 22.86 2.60
C PHE A 109 14.03 23.95 3.67
N SER A 110 15.16 24.63 3.84
CA SER A 110 15.22 25.88 4.60
C SER A 110 14.70 27.00 3.71
N PHE A 111 13.45 27.40 3.93
CA PHE A 111 12.91 28.68 3.46
C PHE A 111 13.72 29.80 4.13
N VAL A 112 14.66 30.40 3.40
CA VAL A 112 15.25 31.68 3.80
C VAL A 112 14.39 32.77 3.18
N ILE A 113 13.40 33.23 3.94
CA ILE A 113 12.71 34.49 3.69
C ILE A 113 13.69 35.60 4.15
N ALA A 114 14.48 36.13 3.22
CA ALA A 114 15.24 37.35 3.46
C ALA A 114 14.37 38.56 3.14
N THR A 115 13.50 38.92 4.08
CA THR A 115 12.94 40.27 4.18
C THR A 115 14.07 41.25 4.47
N THR A 116 14.59 41.92 3.44
CA THR A 116 15.36 43.16 3.64
C THR A 116 14.39 44.33 3.53
N CYS A 117 14.01 44.84 4.69
CA CYS A 117 13.27 46.06 4.85
C CYS A 117 14.16 47.00 5.68
N PHE A 118 14.33 48.24 5.20
CA PHE A 118 14.89 49.43 5.90
C PHE A 118 16.43 49.42 6.11
N SER A 119 17.24 50.45 5.80
CA SER A 119 17.12 51.93 5.84
C SER A 119 18.35 52.54 5.11
N PHE A 120 18.23 53.57 4.25
CA PHE A 120 18.35 55.03 4.52
C PHE A 120 19.78 55.59 4.73
N PHE A 121 20.07 56.72 4.04
CA PHE A 121 21.25 57.64 4.10
C PHE A 121 22.56 57.09 3.48
N HIS A 122 23.19 57.75 2.50
CA HIS A 122 23.63 59.15 2.43
C HIS A 122 23.86 59.59 0.97
#